data_AF-A0A7R6P631-F1
#
_entry.id   AF-A0A7R6P631-F1
#
_cell.length_a   1.000
_cell.length_b   1.000
_cell.length_c   1.000
_cell.angle_alpha   90.00
_cell.angle_beta   90.00
_cell.angle_gamma   90.00
#
_symmetry.space_group_name_H-M   'P 1'
#
loop_
_entity.id
_entity.type
_entity.pdbx_description
1 polymer ?
#
loop_
_entity_poly.entity_id
_entity_poly.type
_entity_poly.pdbx_seq_one_letter_code
_entity_poly.pdbx_strand_id
1 'polypeptide(L)'
;MDGYQKLVAQALTTVGEVFPWDLEEEIKHNVDLILLDIREQDEFDMMHIKHSIHVPRGVLEGACVWNYDDTVPKLAQARGQNIVVICRLGNRSALAAFTMQQMGFTKMRSLKMGIKGWNDNDFEMVNVNHTIVDIDQADKWLNRTVSEDKLTPYKNNVN
;
A
#
# COMPACT_ATOMS: atom_id res chain seq x y z
N MET A 1 -7.94 2.80 21.00
CA MET A 1 -7.49 3.24 19.66
C MET A 1 -6.97 4.65 19.76
N ASP A 2 -5.73 4.86 19.32
CA ASP A 2 -5.17 6.20 19.12
C ASP A 2 -5.84 6.92 17.92
N GLY A 3 -5.43 8.17 17.66
CA GLY A 3 -6.00 8.97 16.57
C GLY A 3 -5.72 8.39 15.18
N TYR A 4 -4.58 7.75 14.98
CA TYR A 4 -4.22 7.15 13.69
C TYR A 4 -5.16 5.99 13.36
N GLN A 5 -5.39 5.10 14.31
CA GLN A 5 -6.30 3.97 14.14
C GLN A 5 -7.76 4.42 13.95
N LYS A 6 -8.18 5.54 14.56
CA LYS A 6 -9.50 6.14 14.28
C LYS A 6 -9.64 6.61 12.84
N LEU A 7 -8.62 7.27 12.27
CA LEU A 7 -8.62 7.70 10.87
C LEU A 7 -8.71 6.50 9.91
N VAL A 8 -7.95 5.43 10.20
CA VAL A 8 -8.00 4.20 9.40
C VAL A 8 -9.39 3.58 9.48
N ALA A 9 -9.95 3.43 10.68
CA ALA A 9 -11.30 2.88 10.86
C ALA A 9 -12.37 3.71 10.12
N GLN A 10 -12.24 5.04 10.13
CA GLN A 10 -13.13 5.93 9.38
C GLN A 10 -13.00 5.72 7.87
N ALA A 11 -11.79 5.66 7.33
CA ALA A 11 -11.58 5.39 5.90
C ALA A 11 -12.21 4.07 5.46
N LEU A 12 -12.04 3.01 6.27
CA LEU A 12 -12.59 1.68 6.02
C LEU A 12 -14.12 1.58 6.08
N THR A 13 -14.83 2.64 6.49
CA THR A 13 -16.30 2.68 6.37
C THR A 13 -16.77 2.80 4.92
N THR A 14 -15.89 3.24 4.01
CA THR A 14 -16.21 3.52 2.60
C THR A 14 -15.24 2.85 1.62
N VAL A 15 -13.99 2.63 2.04
CA VAL A 15 -12.99 1.90 1.27
C VAL A 15 -13.20 0.40 1.45
N GLY A 16 -13.33 -0.32 0.34
CA GLY A 16 -13.35 -1.78 0.38
C GLY A 16 -11.99 -2.37 0.75
N GLU A 17 -11.97 -3.54 1.36
CA GLU A 17 -10.75 -4.30 1.60
C GLU A 17 -10.76 -5.59 0.77
N VAL A 18 -9.58 -6.04 0.35
CA VAL A 18 -9.36 -7.36 -0.23
C VAL A 18 -8.25 -8.05 0.54
N PHE A 19 -8.42 -9.33 0.86
CA PHE A 19 -7.38 -10.10 1.52
C PHE A 19 -6.32 -10.59 0.51
N PRO A 20 -5.09 -10.90 0.97
CA PRO A 20 -4.02 -11.36 0.09
C PRO A 20 -4.40 -12.55 -0.81
N TRP A 21 -5.03 -13.59 -0.24
CA TRP A 21 -5.40 -14.80 -1.00
C TRP A 21 -6.48 -14.53 -2.06
N ASP A 22 -7.44 -13.64 -1.76
CA ASP A 22 -8.47 -13.26 -2.72
C ASP A 22 -7.86 -12.44 -3.87
N LEU A 23 -6.90 -11.56 -3.54
CA LEU A 23 -6.22 -10.74 -4.53
C LEU A 23 -5.30 -11.58 -5.43
N GLU A 24 -4.57 -12.55 -4.88
CA GLU A 24 -3.70 -13.44 -5.64
C GLU A 24 -4.49 -14.25 -6.69
N GLU A 25 -5.68 -14.73 -6.33
CA GLU A 25 -6.58 -15.37 -7.29
C GLU A 25 -7.18 -14.38 -8.30
N GLU A 26 -7.49 -13.15 -7.89
CA GLU A 26 -8.03 -12.11 -8.78
C GLU A 26 -7.02 -11.69 -9.85
N ILE A 27 -5.74 -11.53 -9.50
CA ILE A 27 -4.67 -11.11 -10.42
C ILE A 27 -4.49 -12.10 -11.57
N LYS A 28 -4.74 -13.40 -11.35
CA LYS A 28 -4.66 -14.44 -12.38
C LYS A 28 -5.72 -14.30 -13.48
N HIS A 29 -6.85 -13.66 -13.17
CA HIS A 29 -8.03 -13.60 -14.04
C HIS A 29 -8.39 -12.19 -14.50
N ASN A 30 -7.87 -11.14 -13.83
CA ASN A 30 -8.26 -9.75 -14.06
C ASN A 30 -7.09 -8.90 -14.57
N VAL A 31 -6.93 -8.86 -15.90
CA VAL A 31 -5.85 -8.10 -16.56
C VAL A 31 -6.01 -6.58 -16.43
N ASP A 32 -7.22 -6.09 -16.11
CA ASP A 32 -7.53 -4.67 -16.00
C ASP A 32 -7.37 -4.13 -14.56
N LEU A 33 -7.04 -4.99 -13.60
CA LEU A 33 -6.80 -4.60 -12.22
C LEU A 33 -5.50 -3.79 -12.11
N ILE A 34 -5.58 -2.64 -11.44
CA ILE A 34 -4.40 -1.82 -11.13
C ILE A 34 -3.95 -2.12 -9.70
N LEU A 35 -2.74 -2.64 -9.57
CA LEU A 35 -2.03 -2.74 -8.30
C LEU A 35 -1.22 -1.46 -8.11
N LEU A 36 -1.49 -0.72 -7.04
CA LEU A 36 -0.85 0.55 -6.75
C LEU A 36 -0.10 0.47 -5.41
N ASP A 37 1.23 0.40 -5.47
CA ASP A 37 2.06 0.40 -4.27
C ASP A 37 2.46 1.84 -3.89
N ILE A 38 2.08 2.24 -2.67
CA ILE A 38 2.30 3.60 -2.16
C ILE A 38 3.39 3.70 -1.10
N ARG A 39 4.16 2.62 -0.91
CA ARG A 39 5.28 2.60 0.04
C ARG A 39 6.41 3.49 -0.45
N GLU A 40 7.37 3.75 0.43
CA GLU A 40 8.57 4.50 0.07
C GLU A 40 9.41 3.72 -0.96
N GLN A 41 10.29 4.42 -1.68
CA GLN A 41 11.09 3.84 -2.77
C GLN A 41 11.92 2.64 -2.32
N ASP A 42 12.57 2.74 -1.16
CA ASP A 42 13.40 1.65 -0.62
C ASP A 42 12.58 0.41 -0.23
N GLU A 43 11.34 0.61 0.26
CA GLU A 43 10.42 -0.48 0.54
C GLU A 43 10.01 -1.20 -0.75
N PHE A 44 9.75 -0.45 -1.83
CA PHE A 44 9.33 -0.99 -3.13
C PHE A 44 10.47 -1.68 -3.87
N ASP A 45 11.65 -1.06 -3.90
CA ASP A 45 12.84 -1.58 -4.58
C ASP A 45 13.29 -2.91 -4.01
N MET A 46 13.16 -3.07 -2.68
CA MET A 46 13.47 -4.31 -1.97
C MET A 46 12.55 -5.46 -2.42
N MET A 47 11.24 -5.22 -2.44
CA MET A 47 10.24 -6.20 -2.85
C MET A 47 8.89 -5.52 -3.10
N HIS A 48 8.16 -5.99 -4.11
CA HIS A 48 6.81 -5.57 -4.44
C HIS A 48 6.06 -6.68 -5.18
N ILE A 49 4.73 -6.58 -5.22
CA ILE A 49 3.90 -7.48 -6.00
C ILE A 49 4.16 -7.22 -7.48
N LYS A 50 4.39 -8.28 -8.27
CA LYS A 50 4.69 -8.17 -9.69
C LYS A 50 3.62 -7.35 -10.42
N HIS A 51 4.05 -6.54 -11.38
CA HIS A 51 3.19 -5.64 -12.17
C HIS A 51 2.52 -4.49 -11.40
N SER A 52 2.85 -4.28 -10.13
CA SER A 52 2.41 -3.08 -9.40
C SER A 52 3.06 -1.81 -9.93
N ILE A 53 2.27 -0.74 -9.92
CA ILE A 53 2.72 0.62 -10.20
C ILE A 53 3.17 1.21 -8.86
N HIS A 54 4.37 1.77 -8.82
CA HIS A 54 4.88 2.46 -7.63
C HIS A 54 4.58 3.96 -7.70
N VAL A 55 3.90 4.48 -6.68
CA VAL A 55 3.69 5.91 -6.48
C VAL A 55 3.70 6.19 -4.98
N PRO A 56 4.81 6.70 -4.41
CA PRO A 56 4.90 7.00 -2.99
C PRO A 56 3.74 7.86 -2.51
N ARG A 57 3.26 7.61 -1.28
CA ARG A 57 2.08 8.30 -0.76
C ARG A 57 2.20 9.84 -0.82
N GLY A 58 3.40 10.39 -0.62
CA GLY A 58 3.62 11.84 -0.60
C GLY A 58 3.32 12.58 -1.90
N VAL A 59 3.28 11.87 -3.04
CA VAL A 59 3.02 12.45 -4.38
C VAL A 59 1.75 11.89 -5.03
N LEU A 60 0.98 11.09 -4.29
CA LEU A 60 -0.14 10.32 -4.82
C LEU A 60 -1.21 11.20 -5.48
N GLU A 61 -1.58 12.30 -4.84
CA GLU A 61 -2.63 13.19 -5.32
C GLU A 61 -2.23 13.80 -6.68
N GLY A 62 -1.00 14.31 -6.80
CA GLY A 62 -0.46 14.85 -8.06
C GLY A 62 -0.35 13.79 -9.16
N ALA A 63 0.06 12.58 -8.80
CA ALA A 63 0.14 11.45 -9.73
C ALA A 63 -1.21 11.03 -10.32
N CYS A 64 -2.31 11.28 -9.61
CA CYS A 64 -3.65 10.90 -10.01
C CYS A 64 -4.37 11.92 -10.90
N VAL A 65 -3.75 13.06 -11.24
CA VAL A 65 -4.35 14.14 -12.04
C VAL A 65 -3.42 14.57 -13.17
N TRP A 66 -3.97 15.17 -14.21
CA TRP A 66 -3.19 15.76 -15.30
C TRP A 66 -2.60 17.11 -14.91
N ASN A 67 -1.50 17.50 -15.58
CA ASN A 67 -0.80 18.78 -15.43
C ASN A 67 -0.03 18.96 -14.11
N TYR A 68 0.54 17.88 -13.58
CA TYR A 68 1.47 17.89 -12.44
C TYR A 68 2.75 17.14 -12.82
N ASP A 69 3.88 17.50 -12.20
CA ASP A 69 5.17 16.84 -12.49
C ASP A 69 5.13 15.34 -12.15
N ASP A 70 4.37 14.97 -11.13
CA ASP A 70 4.21 13.59 -10.68
C ASP A 70 3.16 12.80 -11.49
N THR A 71 2.48 13.41 -12.47
CA THR A 71 1.36 12.80 -13.21
C THR A 71 1.75 11.40 -13.72
N VAL A 72 0.99 10.39 -13.31
CA VAL A 72 1.05 9.04 -13.86
C VAL A 72 -0.13 8.87 -14.81
N PRO A 73 0.07 8.84 -16.15
CA PRO A 73 -1.02 8.79 -17.12
C PRO A 73 -2.02 7.65 -16.87
N LYS A 74 -1.52 6.49 -16.44
CA LYS A 74 -2.37 5.32 -16.11
C LYS A 74 -3.30 5.60 -14.93
N LEU A 75 -2.90 6.38 -13.93
CA LEU A 75 -3.75 6.75 -12.79
C LEU A 75 -4.65 7.94 -13.12
N ALA A 76 -4.15 8.93 -13.86
CA ALA A 76 -4.93 10.10 -14.28
C ALA A 76 -6.17 9.72 -15.11
N GLN A 77 -6.14 8.59 -15.81
CA GLN A 77 -7.27 8.07 -16.61
C GLN A 77 -8.12 7.01 -15.88
N ALA A 78 -7.75 6.60 -14.66
CA ALA A 78 -8.29 5.41 -14.00
C ALA A 78 -9.46 5.65 -13.02
N ARG A 79 -10.23 6.75 -13.16
CA ARG A 79 -11.33 7.10 -12.22
C ARG A 79 -12.39 6.00 -12.04
N GLY A 80 -12.64 5.19 -13.07
CA GLY A 80 -13.60 4.07 -13.07
C GLY A 80 -12.97 2.67 -12.95
N GLN A 81 -11.64 2.58 -12.87
CA GLN A 81 -10.92 1.31 -12.86
C GLN A 81 -10.85 0.71 -11.46
N ASN A 82 -10.75 -0.62 -11.40
CA ASN A 82 -10.49 -1.34 -10.16
C ASN A 82 -9.04 -1.09 -9.73
N ILE A 83 -8.84 -0.48 -8.56
CA ILE A 83 -7.52 -0.21 -8.02
C ILE A 83 -7.41 -0.82 -6.64
N VAL A 84 -6.38 -1.64 -6.43
CA VAL A 84 -5.99 -2.14 -5.11
C VAL A 84 -4.73 -1.43 -4.67
N VAL A 85 -4.85 -0.66 -3.59
CA VAL A 85 -3.75 0.12 -3.02
C VAL A 85 -3.01 -0.73 -1.98
N ILE A 86 -1.69 -0.75 -2.08
CA ILE A 86 -0.81 -1.62 -1.32
C ILE A 86 0.11 -0.76 -0.45
N CYS A 87 0.21 -1.12 0.83
CA CYS A 87 1.25 -0.61 1.71
C CYS A 87 1.81 -1.75 2.57
N ARG A 88 2.62 -1.43 3.59
CA ARG A 88 3.21 -2.47 4.45
C ARG A 88 2.19 -3.32 5.22
N LEU A 89 1.16 -2.71 5.82
CA LEU A 89 0.23 -3.37 6.77
C LEU A 89 -1.27 -3.14 6.48
N GLY A 90 -1.62 -2.44 5.39
CA GLY A 90 -3.00 -2.10 5.03
C GLY A 90 -3.50 -0.74 5.55
N ASN A 91 -2.87 -0.16 6.58
CA ASN A 91 -3.34 1.10 7.17
C ASN A 91 -3.11 2.33 6.27
N ARG A 92 -1.89 2.50 5.74
CA ARG A 92 -1.57 3.64 4.83
C ARG A 92 -2.38 3.56 3.54
N SER A 93 -2.64 2.36 3.04
CA SER A 93 -3.38 2.12 1.80
C SER A 93 -4.87 2.39 1.98
N ALA A 94 -5.45 2.06 3.13
CA ALA A 94 -6.83 2.46 3.46
C ALA A 94 -7.01 3.98 3.40
N LEU A 95 -6.11 4.73 4.02
CA LEU A 95 -6.13 6.20 3.97
C LEU A 95 -5.90 6.74 2.55
N ALA A 96 -5.14 6.05 1.70
CA ALA A 96 -4.83 6.48 0.34
C ALA A 96 -6.00 6.24 -0.59
N ALA A 97 -6.56 5.03 -0.53
CA ALA A 97 -7.77 4.67 -1.23
C ALA A 97 -8.92 5.64 -0.87
N PHE A 98 -9.03 6.03 0.40
CA PHE A 98 -10.02 7.02 0.84
C PHE A 98 -9.79 8.39 0.20
N THR A 99 -8.54 8.90 0.21
CA THR A 99 -8.20 10.15 -0.48
C THR A 99 -8.52 10.07 -1.97
N MET A 100 -8.18 8.97 -2.64
CA MET A 100 -8.50 8.76 -4.05
C MET A 100 -10.02 8.72 -4.29
N GLN A 101 -10.82 8.13 -3.39
CA GLN A 101 -12.28 8.22 -3.46
C GLN A 101 -12.76 9.68 -3.41
N GLN A 102 -12.20 10.52 -2.53
CA GLN A 102 -12.53 11.95 -2.48
C GLN A 102 -12.15 12.70 -3.78
N MET A 103 -11.18 12.18 -4.52
CA MET A 103 -10.76 12.70 -5.84
C MET A 103 -11.57 12.13 -7.02
N GLY A 104 -12.63 11.35 -6.74
CA GLY A 104 -13.55 10.80 -7.73
C GLY A 104 -13.20 9.42 -8.28
N PHE A 105 -12.26 8.70 -7.67
CA PHE A 105 -12.05 7.28 -8.00
C PHE A 105 -13.14 6.42 -7.38
N THR A 106 -13.78 5.57 -8.18
CA THR A 106 -15.03 4.91 -7.77
C THR A 106 -14.87 3.47 -7.30
N LYS A 107 -13.76 2.79 -7.66
CA LYS A 107 -13.55 1.37 -7.35
C LYS A 107 -12.22 1.13 -6.64
N MET A 108 -12.10 1.76 -5.47
CA MET A 108 -10.91 1.70 -4.64
C MET A 108 -11.01 0.58 -3.59
N ARG A 109 -9.95 -0.23 -3.50
CA ARG A 109 -9.76 -1.19 -2.42
C ARG A 109 -8.38 -1.03 -1.78
N SER A 110 -8.27 -1.34 -0.50
CA SER A 110 -7.00 -1.50 0.20
C SER A 110 -6.65 -2.98 0.29
N LEU A 111 -5.38 -3.34 0.05
CA LEU A 111 -4.89 -4.68 0.38
C LEU A 111 -4.81 -4.82 1.90
N LYS A 112 -5.71 -5.63 2.45
CA LYS A 112 -5.74 -5.97 3.87
C LYS A 112 -4.46 -6.69 4.27
N MET A 113 -3.95 -6.40 5.46
CA MET A 113 -2.65 -6.88 5.97
C MET A 113 -1.44 -6.39 5.16
N GLY A 114 -1.65 -5.66 4.06
CA GLY A 114 -0.60 -5.12 3.20
C GLY A 114 0.30 -6.18 2.61
N ILE A 115 1.48 -5.75 2.15
CA ILE A 115 2.50 -6.64 1.60
C ILE A 115 3.09 -7.59 2.66
N LYS A 116 2.97 -7.25 3.95
CA LYS A 116 3.29 -8.21 5.02
C LYS A 116 2.37 -9.42 4.92
N GLY A 117 1.06 -9.20 4.85
CA GLY A 117 0.11 -10.29 4.69
C GLY A 117 0.30 -11.07 3.40
N TRP A 118 0.75 -10.41 2.33
CA TRP A 118 1.16 -11.08 1.09
C TRP A 118 2.31 -12.07 1.33
N ASN A 119 3.37 -11.61 2.01
CA ASN A 119 4.52 -12.46 2.37
C ASN A 119 4.14 -13.59 3.32
N ASP A 120 3.31 -13.31 4.33
CA ASP A 120 2.86 -14.30 5.33
C ASP A 120 2.03 -15.46 4.70
N ASN A 121 1.61 -15.32 3.43
CA ASN A 121 0.91 -16.36 2.67
C ASN A 121 1.80 -16.97 1.56
N ASP A 122 3.12 -16.77 1.62
CA ASP A 122 4.11 -17.30 0.69
C ASP A 122 3.89 -16.89 -0.78
N PHE A 123 3.20 -15.77 -1.02
CA PHE A 123 2.97 -15.29 -2.38
C PHE A 123 4.19 -14.56 -2.95
N GLU A 124 4.45 -14.80 -4.24
CA GLU A 124 5.65 -14.30 -4.90
C GLU A 124 5.71 -12.77 -4.91
N MET A 125 6.91 -12.25 -4.66
CA MET A 125 7.25 -10.85 -4.82
C MET A 125 8.54 -10.73 -5.62
N VAL A 126 8.73 -9.59 -6.26
CA VAL A 126 9.93 -9.28 -7.02
C VAL A 126 10.58 -8.01 -6.50
N ASN A 127 11.90 -7.89 -6.65
CA ASN A 127 12.62 -6.65 -6.38
C ASN A 127 12.64 -5.73 -7.62
N VAL A 128 13.34 -4.60 -7.52
CA VAL A 128 13.54 -3.64 -8.62
C VAL A 128 14.15 -4.26 -9.89
N ASN A 129 14.92 -5.34 -9.75
CA ASN A 129 15.53 -6.06 -10.88
C ASN A 129 14.60 -7.14 -11.46
N HIS A 130 13.34 -7.19 -11.01
CA HIS A 130 12.34 -8.18 -11.38
C HIS A 130 12.74 -9.63 -11.05
N THR A 131 13.66 -9.83 -10.10
CA THR A 131 14.00 -11.16 -9.60
C THR A 131 13.11 -11.50 -8.41
N ILE A 132 12.67 -12.76 -8.33
CA ILE A 132 11.91 -13.27 -7.18
C ILE A 132 12.73 -13.08 -5.91
N VAL A 133 12.09 -12.52 -4.88
CA VAL A 133 12.70 -12.29 -3.57
C VAL A 133 12.52 -13.54 -2.72
N ASP A 134 13.59 -13.94 -2.05
CA ASP A 134 13.56 -15.04 -1.09
C ASP A 134 12.65 -14.71 0.10
N ILE A 135 11.79 -15.65 0.49
CA ILE A 135 10.76 -15.39 1.49
C ILE A 135 11.35 -15.12 2.88
N ASP A 136 12.42 -15.82 3.27
CA ASP A 136 13.10 -15.61 4.54
C ASP A 136 13.76 -14.23 4.59
N GLN A 137 14.29 -13.77 3.45
CA GLN A 137 14.82 -12.41 3.32
C GLN A 137 13.72 -11.35 3.47
N ALA A 138 12.59 -11.54 2.79
CA ALA A 138 11.44 -10.65 2.87
C ALA A 138 10.89 -10.60 4.30
N ASP A 139 10.77 -11.75 4.98
CA ASP A 139 10.26 -11.86 6.34
C ASP A 139 11.11 -11.09 7.34
N LYS A 140 12.44 -11.22 7.26
CA LYS A 140 13.37 -10.47 8.13
C LYS A 140 13.18 -8.96 7.97
N TRP A 141 12.89 -8.49 6.76
CA TRP A 141 12.67 -7.08 6.51
C TRP A 141 11.28 -6.62 6.98
N LEU A 142 10.23 -7.41 6.72
CA LEU A 142 8.84 -7.07 7.04
C LEU A 142 8.52 -7.15 8.53
N ASN A 143 9.20 -8.03 9.27
CA ASN A 143 9.00 -8.26 10.70
C ASN A 143 9.95 -7.44 11.59
N ARG A 144 10.56 -6.36 11.07
CA ARG A 144 11.37 -5.43 11.88
C ARG A 144 10.57 -4.89 13.08
N THR A 145 11.13 -5.07 14.27
CA THR A 145 10.57 -4.58 15.53
C THR A 145 10.72 -3.06 15.65
N VAL A 146 9.78 -2.46 16.39
CA VAL A 146 9.90 -1.05 16.78
C VAL A 146 11.06 -0.95 17.78
N SER A 147 11.99 -0.03 17.52
CA SER A 147 13.13 0.21 18.41
C SER A 147 12.66 0.77 19.76
N GLU A 148 13.39 0.46 20.83
CA GLU A 148 12.96 0.76 22.21
C GLU A 148 12.68 2.25 22.45
N ASP A 149 13.46 3.13 21.83
CA ASP A 149 13.32 4.59 21.86
C ASP A 149 11.98 5.09 21.30
N LYS A 150 11.29 4.26 20.50
CA LYS A 150 10.01 4.58 19.86
C LYS A 150 8.81 3.94 20.59
N LEU A 151 9.04 3.08 21.59
CA LEU A 151 7.96 2.38 22.31
C LEU A 151 7.26 3.26 23.33
N THR A 152 7.98 4.21 23.94
CA THR A 152 7.42 5.12 24.93
C THR A 152 7.86 6.55 24.66
N PRO A 153 6.98 7.56 24.82
CA PRO A 153 7.41 8.95 24.78
C PRO A 153 8.53 9.15 25.80
N TYR A 154 9.61 9.82 25.38
CA TYR A 154 10.70 10.17 26.29
C TYR A 154 10.09 10.87 27.50
N LYS A 155 10.27 10.30 28.71
CA LYS A 155 9.87 10.99 29.95
C LYS A 155 10.77 12.21 30.09
N ASN A 156 10.34 13.35 29.58
CA ASN A 156 10.93 14.61 29.99
C ASN A 156 10.64 14.76 31.48
N ASN A 157 11.65 14.50 32.32
CA ASN A 157 11.68 14.95 33.70
C ASN A 157 11.76 16.47 33.68
N VAL A 158 10.61 17.12 33.49
CA VAL A 158 10.42 18.51 33.85
C VAL A 158 10.32 18.54 35.38
N ASN A 159 11.44 18.89 36.01
CA ASN A 159 11.48 19.44 37.37
C ASN A 159 11.00 20.89 37.33
#